data_AF-A0A939KAP6-F1
#
_entry.id   AF-A0A939KAP6-F1
#
_cell.length_a   1.000
_cell.length_b   1.000
_cell.length_c   1.000
_cell.angle_alpha   90.00
_cell.angle_beta   90.00
_cell.angle_gamma   90.00
#
_symmetry.space_group_name_H-M   'P 1'
#
loop_
_entity.id
_entity.type
_entity.pdbx_description
1 polymer ?
#
loop_
_entity_poly.entity_id
_entity_poly.type
_entity_poly.pdbx_seq_one_letter_code
_entity_poly.pdbx_strand_id
1 'polypeptide(L)'
;MIWNLAGVFIIGLCTGAFGYLLRKLSKNRLPKWIIPIAAGGGMFAYLAYYDYAWFDFKRSQLPEGSVVIQEYREPDFFRPWSYLAPSVNQFDVVDGQYRRHQQEGDTIVEYIVYRFIKDPSERMLQIHQVLNCTSRERVALTDPAHRAKQPGQAVEMVLASDRMLQTACR
;
A
#
# COMPACT_ATOMS: atom_id res chain seq x y z
N MET A 1 5.57 -8.77 12.17
CA MET A 1 4.37 -9.47 12.73
C MET A 1 4.29 -9.47 14.26
N ILE A 2 5.39 -9.75 15.01
CA ILE A 2 5.33 -9.87 16.49
C ILE A 2 4.85 -8.60 17.23
N TRP A 3 5.25 -7.42 16.75
CA TRP A 3 4.87 -6.14 17.34
C TRP A 3 3.36 -5.86 17.26
N ASN A 4 2.70 -6.28 16.19
CA ASN A 4 1.26 -6.08 16.04
C ASN A 4 0.49 -6.93 17.03
N LEU A 5 0.92 -8.18 17.27
CA LEU A 5 0.29 -9.06 18.27
C LEU A 5 0.45 -8.50 19.69
N ALA A 6 1.63 -7.99 20.02
CA ALA A 6 1.87 -7.33 21.30
C ALA A 6 0.97 -6.08 21.45
N GLY A 7 0.87 -5.25 20.40
CA GLY A 7 0.00 -4.08 20.39
C GLY A 7 -1.48 -4.41 20.60
N VAL A 8 -2.00 -5.41 19.87
CA VAL A 8 -3.38 -5.91 20.03
C VAL A 8 -3.62 -6.38 21.47
N PHE A 9 -2.69 -7.16 22.02
CA PHE A 9 -2.81 -7.69 23.37
C PHE A 9 -2.86 -6.57 24.42
N ILE A 10 -1.93 -5.60 24.33
CA ILE A 10 -1.87 -4.46 25.25
C ILE A 10 -3.16 -3.63 25.14
N ILE A 11 -3.62 -3.31 23.92
CA ILE A 11 -4.86 -2.55 23.73
C ILE A 11 -6.08 -3.29 24.27
N GLY A 12 -6.15 -4.61 24.07
CA GLY A 12 -7.20 -5.43 24.64
C GLY A 12 -7.24 -5.36 26.17
N LEU A 13 -6.08 -5.43 26.82
CA LEU A 13 -5.97 -5.25 28.27
C LEU A 13 -6.35 -3.84 28.72
N CYS A 14 -5.87 -2.80 28.04
CA CYS A 14 -6.18 -1.40 28.36
C CYS A 14 -7.67 -1.09 28.21
N THR A 15 -8.28 -1.49 27.11
CA THR A 15 -9.71 -1.27 26.84
C THR A 15 -10.62 -2.14 27.71
N GLY A 16 -10.21 -3.37 28.01
CA GLY A 16 -10.87 -4.21 29.01
C GLY A 16 -10.82 -3.61 30.42
N ALA A 17 -9.65 -3.13 30.86
CA ALA A 17 -9.49 -2.43 32.13
C ALA A 17 -10.33 -1.15 32.19
N PHE A 18 -10.42 -0.41 31.08
CA PHE A 18 -11.29 0.75 30.96
C PHE A 18 -12.77 0.39 31.08
N GLY A 19 -13.22 -0.69 30.43
CA GLY A 19 -14.57 -1.22 30.58
C GLY A 19 -14.89 -1.64 32.02
N TYR A 20 -13.92 -2.23 32.73
CA TYR A 20 -14.06 -2.55 34.15
C TYR A 20 -14.18 -1.28 35.01
N LEU A 21 -13.33 -0.28 34.76
CA LEU A 21 -13.36 1.00 35.47
C LEU A 21 -14.71 1.71 35.29
N LEU A 22 -15.22 1.77 34.05
CA LEU A 22 -16.54 2.34 33.74
C LEU A 22 -17.66 1.63 34.50
N ARG A 23 -17.63 0.30 34.56
CA ARG A 23 -18.60 -0.49 35.34
C ARG A 23 -18.53 -0.15 36.83
N LYS A 24 -17.32 -0.05 37.38
CA LYS A 24 -17.09 0.25 38.81
C LYS A 24 -17.57 1.67 39.16
N LEU A 25 -17.25 2.66 38.32
CA LEU A 25 -17.70 4.05 38.47
C LEU A 25 -19.23 4.16 38.34
N SER A 26 -19.84 3.35 37.48
CA SER A 26 -21.30 3.26 37.32
C SER A 26 -22.00 2.48 38.44
N LYS A 27 -21.33 2.22 39.57
CA LYS A 27 -21.85 1.41 40.70
C LYS A 27 -22.43 0.06 40.26
N ASN A 28 -21.78 -0.60 39.30
CA ASN A 28 -22.21 -1.90 38.73
C ASN A 28 -23.55 -1.91 37.99
N ARG A 29 -24.09 -0.75 37.57
CA ARG A 29 -25.32 -0.71 36.76
C ARG A 29 -25.15 -1.26 35.33
N LEU A 30 -23.93 -1.21 34.80
CA LEU A 30 -23.62 -1.78 33.48
C LEU A 30 -23.60 -3.32 33.55
N PRO A 31 -23.85 -4.05 32.45
CA PRO A 31 -23.81 -5.53 32.41
C PRO A 31 -22.37 -6.06 32.42
N LYS A 32 -22.17 -7.34 32.81
CA LYS A 32 -20.83 -7.94 32.95
C LYS A 32 -20.12 -8.11 31.60
N TRP A 33 -20.89 -8.19 30.52
CA TRP A 33 -20.40 -8.37 29.16
C TRP A 33 -19.74 -7.12 28.56
N ILE A 34 -19.84 -5.95 29.21
CA ILE A 34 -19.19 -4.74 28.68
C ILE A 34 -17.66 -4.82 28.70
N ILE A 35 -17.10 -5.59 29.64
CA ILE A 35 -15.65 -5.79 29.75
C ILE A 35 -15.11 -6.54 28.53
N PRO A 36 -15.62 -7.75 28.18
CA PRO A 36 -15.16 -8.44 26.98
C PRO A 36 -15.53 -7.71 25.68
N ILE A 37 -16.66 -6.98 25.63
CA ILE A 37 -17.01 -6.15 24.47
C ILE A 37 -16.01 -5.02 24.29
N ALA A 38 -15.63 -4.31 25.36
CA ALA A 38 -14.65 -3.23 25.29
C ALA A 38 -13.28 -3.77 24.87
N ALA A 39 -12.84 -4.89 25.44
CA ALA A 39 -11.59 -5.54 25.08
C ALA A 39 -11.58 -5.97 23.60
N GLY A 40 -12.60 -6.72 23.15
CA GLY A 40 -12.70 -7.19 21.77
C GLY A 40 -12.87 -6.04 20.76
N GLY A 41 -13.67 -5.04 21.11
CA GLY A 41 -13.85 -3.83 20.30
C GLY A 41 -12.55 -3.04 20.17
N GLY A 42 -11.77 -2.92 21.25
CA GLY A 42 -10.44 -2.30 21.22
C GLY A 42 -9.46 -3.05 20.33
N MET A 43 -9.38 -4.37 20.47
CA MET A 43 -8.55 -5.22 19.61
C MET A 43 -8.92 -5.06 18.13
N PHE A 44 -10.21 -5.11 17.82
CA PHE A 44 -10.71 -4.94 16.45
C PHE A 44 -10.40 -3.56 15.89
N ALA A 45 -10.65 -2.49 16.67
CA ALA A 45 -10.37 -1.12 16.27
C ALA A 45 -8.88 -0.90 15.98
N TYR A 46 -7.99 -1.50 16.78
CA TYR A 46 -6.55 -1.42 16.52
C TYR A 46 -6.15 -2.12 15.23
N LEU A 47 -6.69 -3.31 14.96
CA LEU A 47 -6.41 -4.02 13.70
C LEU A 47 -6.91 -3.24 12.49
N ALA A 48 -8.12 -2.69 12.57
CA ALA A 48 -8.64 -1.81 11.53
C ALA A 48 -7.75 -0.57 11.36
N TYR A 49 -7.39 0.11 12.44
CA TYR A 49 -6.51 1.27 12.41
C TYR A 49 -5.17 0.97 11.72
N TYR A 50 -4.51 -0.13 12.10
CA TYR A 50 -3.26 -0.55 11.46
C TYR A 50 -3.44 -0.81 9.97
N ASP A 51 -4.59 -1.36 9.58
CA ASP A 51 -4.92 -1.58 8.18
C ASP A 51 -5.02 -0.24 7.42
N TYR A 52 -5.77 0.74 7.92
CA TYR A 52 -5.95 2.01 7.21
C TYR A 52 -4.72 2.91 7.26
N ALA A 53 -3.98 2.92 8.38
CA ALA A 53 -2.83 3.79 8.58
C ALA A 53 -1.58 3.36 7.78
N TRP A 54 -1.55 2.13 7.26
CA TRP A 54 -0.38 1.57 6.58
C TRP A 54 0.10 2.44 5.40
N PHE A 55 -0.81 2.92 4.56
CA PHE A 55 -0.45 3.70 3.38
C PHE A 55 0.20 5.04 3.76
N ASP A 56 -0.44 5.78 4.66
CA ASP A 56 0.08 7.07 5.12
C ASP A 56 1.44 6.89 5.81
N PHE A 57 1.57 5.84 6.61
CA PHE A 57 2.82 5.49 7.28
C PHE A 57 3.93 5.19 6.26
N LYS A 58 3.69 4.34 5.27
CA LYS A 58 4.70 4.02 4.24
C LYS A 58 5.04 5.24 3.40
N ARG A 59 4.04 6.04 3.02
CA ARG A 59 4.24 7.29 2.28
C ARG A 59 5.12 8.27 3.05
N SER A 60 4.97 8.36 4.37
CA SER A 60 5.79 9.24 5.22
C SER A 60 7.27 8.84 5.30
N GLN A 61 7.60 7.60 4.92
CA GLN A 61 8.97 7.08 4.92
C GLN A 61 9.66 7.18 3.56
N LEU A 62 8.95 7.65 2.53
CA LEU A 62 9.53 7.79 1.19
C LEU A 62 10.53 8.95 1.14
N PRO A 63 11.64 8.81 0.39
CA PRO A 63 12.59 9.89 0.17
C PRO A 63 11.93 11.12 -0.48
N GLU A 64 12.49 12.30 -0.19
CA GLU A 64 12.10 13.55 -0.88
C GLU A 64 12.25 13.40 -2.40
N GLY A 65 11.23 13.85 -3.14
CA GLY A 65 11.17 13.70 -4.61
C GLY A 65 10.40 12.46 -5.10
N SER A 66 10.05 11.53 -4.20
CA SER A 66 9.23 10.37 -4.56
C SER A 66 7.77 10.76 -4.83
N VAL A 67 7.21 10.26 -5.93
CA VAL A 67 5.84 10.56 -6.36
C VAL A 67 5.04 9.26 -6.47
N VAL A 68 3.91 9.21 -5.77
CA VAL A 68 2.93 8.13 -5.92
C VAL A 68 2.20 8.30 -7.26
N ILE A 69 2.25 7.27 -8.10
CA ILE A 69 1.64 7.27 -9.43
C ILE A 69 0.31 6.52 -9.48
N GLN A 70 0.17 5.45 -8.69
CA GLN A 70 -1.04 4.62 -8.67
C GLN A 70 -1.30 4.10 -7.26
N GLU A 71 -2.58 4.01 -6.90
CA GLU A 71 -3.07 3.40 -5.67
C GLU A 71 -4.07 2.30 -6.02
N TYR A 72 -3.91 1.13 -5.41
CA TYR A 72 -4.79 0.00 -5.58
C TYR A 72 -5.53 -0.25 -4.27
N ARG A 73 -6.84 -0.50 -4.40
CA ARG A 73 -7.77 -0.71 -3.29
C ARG A 73 -8.66 -1.89 -3.64
N GLU A 74 -8.37 -3.05 -3.07
CA GLU A 74 -9.15 -4.26 -3.31
C GLU A 74 -9.82 -4.72 -2.02
N PRO A 75 -11.11 -5.09 -2.08
CA PRO A 75 -11.80 -5.67 -0.95
C PRO A 75 -11.27 -7.08 -0.67
N ASP A 76 -11.37 -7.49 0.59
CA ASP A 76 -10.88 -8.78 1.08
C ASP A 76 -12.00 -9.49 1.83
N PHE A 77 -12.13 -10.79 1.56
CA PHE A 77 -13.10 -11.66 2.20
C PHE A 77 -13.00 -11.65 3.74
N PHE A 78 -11.78 -11.59 4.28
CA PHE A 78 -11.56 -11.58 5.74
C PHE A 78 -11.83 -10.22 6.40
N ARG A 79 -12.05 -9.17 5.60
CA ARG A 79 -12.31 -7.80 6.06
C ARG A 79 -13.64 -7.32 5.48
N PRO A 80 -14.80 -7.75 6.02
CA PRO A 80 -16.10 -7.43 5.43
C PRO A 80 -16.42 -5.93 5.35
N TRP A 81 -15.80 -5.10 6.20
CA TRP A 81 -15.93 -3.64 6.11
C TRP A 81 -15.22 -3.05 4.87
N SER A 82 -14.26 -3.76 4.28
CA SER A 82 -13.54 -3.33 3.08
C SER A 82 -14.42 -3.26 1.82
N TYR A 83 -15.54 -3.99 1.79
CA TYR A 83 -16.53 -3.88 0.71
C TYR A 83 -17.21 -2.51 0.69
N LEU A 84 -17.30 -1.82 1.83
CA LEU A 84 -17.85 -0.47 1.92
C LEU A 84 -16.74 0.59 1.78
N ALA A 85 -15.59 0.35 2.40
CA ALA A 85 -14.48 1.28 2.42
C ALA A 85 -13.14 0.54 2.29
N PRO A 86 -12.66 0.23 1.07
CA PRO A 86 -11.43 -0.52 0.90
C PRO A 86 -10.20 0.33 1.25
N SER A 87 -9.30 -0.24 2.06
CA SER A 87 -7.99 0.34 2.37
C SER A 87 -7.04 0.16 1.18
N VAL A 88 -6.00 1.00 1.09
CA VAL A 88 -4.94 0.81 0.08
C VAL A 88 -4.16 -0.44 0.43
N ASN A 89 -4.14 -1.40 -0.49
CA ASN A 89 -3.41 -2.66 -0.34
C ASN A 89 -2.12 -2.69 -1.17
N GLN A 90 -2.03 -1.87 -2.21
CA GLN A 90 -0.83 -1.73 -3.03
C GLN A 90 -0.73 -0.30 -3.57
N PHE A 91 0.48 0.20 -3.74
CA PHE A 91 0.70 1.47 -4.41
C PHE A 91 2.05 1.49 -5.14
N ASP A 92 2.12 2.26 -6.22
CA ASP A 92 3.29 2.40 -7.06
C ASP A 92 3.88 3.80 -6.91
N VAL A 93 5.21 3.86 -6.75
CA VAL A 93 5.99 5.07 -6.52
C VAL A 93 7.12 5.16 -7.53
N VAL A 94 7.44 6.36 -7.98
CA VAL A 94 8.65 6.66 -8.75
C VAL A 94 9.49 7.67 -7.97
N ASP A 95 10.80 7.51 -7.98
CA ASP A 95 11.78 8.33 -7.25
C ASP A 95 12.07 9.70 -7.89
N GLY A 96 11.40 10.02 -9.00
CA GLY A 96 11.62 11.23 -9.78
C GLY A 96 12.93 11.24 -10.58
N GLN A 97 13.70 10.15 -10.54
CA GLN A 97 14.92 10.00 -11.34
C GLN A 97 14.59 9.24 -12.63
N TYR A 98 14.90 9.86 -13.76
CA TYR A 98 14.69 9.27 -15.08
C TYR A 98 15.89 9.50 -15.97
N ARG A 99 16.26 8.49 -16.74
CA ARG A 99 17.34 8.57 -17.73
C ARG A 99 16.74 8.73 -19.11
N ARG A 100 17.17 9.77 -19.82
CA ARG A 100 16.73 10.09 -21.18
C ARG A 100 17.81 9.67 -22.16
N HIS A 101 17.41 8.92 -23.18
CA HIS A 101 18.26 8.48 -24.26
C HIS A 101 17.59 8.80 -25.60
N GLN A 102 18.36 9.32 -26.55
CA GLN A 102 17.88 9.52 -27.92
C GLN A 102 18.40 8.36 -28.77
N GLN A 103 17.50 7.60 -29.39
CA GLN A 103 17.85 6.46 -30.23
C GLN A 103 17.05 6.55 -31.52
N GLU A 104 17.74 6.59 -32.66
CA GLU A 104 17.13 6.57 -34.01
C GLU A 104 16.04 7.64 -34.26
N GLY A 105 16.09 8.77 -33.55
CA GLY A 105 15.10 9.83 -33.67
C GLY A 105 13.97 9.76 -32.63
N ASP A 106 13.89 8.67 -31.88
CA ASP A 106 12.97 8.51 -30.75
C ASP A 106 13.59 8.92 -29.42
N THR A 107 12.77 9.57 -28.58
CA THR A 107 13.12 9.89 -27.20
C THR A 107 12.64 8.78 -26.28
N ILE A 108 13.60 8.07 -25.68
CA ILE A 108 13.37 6.96 -24.77
C ILE A 108 13.66 7.43 -23.34
N VAL A 109 12.76 7.09 -22.42
CA VAL A 109 12.87 7.39 -20.99
C VAL A 109 12.89 6.08 -20.21
N GLU A 110 13.93 5.88 -19.41
CA GLU A 110 14.04 4.78 -18.47
C GLU A 110 13.81 5.28 -17.04
N TYR A 111 12.98 4.57 -16.28
CA TYR A 111 12.69 4.89 -14.88
C TYR A 111 12.37 3.61 -14.10
N ILE A 112 12.40 3.70 -12.77
CA ILE A 112 12.10 2.57 -11.88
C ILE A 112 10.80 2.85 -11.15
N VAL A 113 9.89 1.87 -11.20
CA VAL A 113 8.67 1.87 -10.39
C VAL A 113 8.88 0.97 -9.18
N TYR A 114 8.70 1.55 -8.01
CA TYR A 114 8.69 0.88 -6.72
C TYR A 114 7.26 0.55 -6.33
N ARG A 115 6.91 -0.73 -6.38
CA ARG A 115 5.59 -1.24 -6.00
C ARG A 115 5.64 -1.79 -4.59
N PHE A 116 4.85 -1.20 -3.70
CA PHE A 116 4.70 -1.66 -2.33
C PHE A 116 3.42 -2.47 -2.21
N ILE A 117 3.53 -3.72 -1.75
CA ILE A 117 2.41 -4.64 -1.58
C ILE A 117 2.24 -4.92 -0.09
N LYS A 118 1.03 -4.71 0.41
CA LYS A 118 0.65 -4.99 1.78
C LYS A 118 0.28 -6.46 1.95
N ASP A 119 1.30 -7.30 1.98
CA ASP A 119 1.18 -8.70 2.35
C ASP A 119 1.88 -8.98 3.70
N PRO A 120 1.73 -10.18 4.31
CA PRO A 120 2.35 -10.48 5.61
C PRO A 120 3.87 -10.29 5.66
N SER A 121 4.53 -10.33 4.50
CA SER A 121 5.96 -10.14 4.30
C SER A 121 6.33 -8.70 3.92
N GLU A 122 5.35 -7.83 3.71
CA GLU A 122 5.47 -6.46 3.19
C GLU A 122 6.44 -6.34 2.01
N ARG A 123 6.15 -7.07 0.92
CA ARG A 123 7.02 -7.05 -0.26
C ARG A 123 7.09 -5.69 -0.94
N MET A 124 8.29 -5.34 -1.37
CA MET A 124 8.59 -4.23 -2.26
C MET A 124 9.17 -4.81 -3.55
N LEU A 125 8.54 -4.51 -4.69
CA LEU A 125 9.00 -4.93 -6.00
C LEU A 125 9.60 -3.73 -6.74
N GLN A 126 10.72 -3.94 -7.40
CA GLN A 126 11.35 -2.95 -8.28
C GLN A 126 11.07 -3.37 -9.72
N ILE A 127 10.37 -2.51 -10.47
CA ILE A 127 10.00 -2.77 -11.85
C ILE A 127 10.69 -1.70 -12.69
N HIS A 128 11.69 -2.13 -13.46
CA HIS A 128 12.35 -1.26 -14.43
C HIS A 128 11.38 -1.02 -15.59
N GLN A 129 11.14 0.22 -15.97
CA GLN A 129 10.25 0.57 -17.07
C GLN A 129 10.97 1.42 -18.10
N VAL A 130 10.65 1.14 -19.36
CA VAL A 130 11.10 1.92 -20.51
C VAL A 130 9.88 2.47 -21.21
N LEU A 131 9.89 3.77 -21.49
CA LEU A 131 8.83 4.50 -22.17
C LEU A 131 9.41 5.16 -23.43
N ASN A 132 8.82 4.86 -24.58
CA ASN A 132 9.08 5.62 -25.81
C ASN A 132 8.10 6.80 -25.88
N CYS A 133 8.63 8.01 -25.82
CA CYS A 133 7.85 9.24 -25.84
C CYS A 133 7.20 9.52 -27.21
N THR A 134 7.80 9.04 -28.30
CA THR A 134 7.29 9.20 -29.67
C THR A 134 6.11 8.27 -29.93
N SER A 135 6.29 6.96 -29.67
CA SER A 135 5.26 5.95 -29.93
C SER A 135 4.20 5.84 -28.82
N ARG A 136 4.49 6.36 -27.62
CA ARG A 136 3.68 6.23 -26.39
C ARG A 136 3.54 4.78 -25.92
N GLU A 137 4.58 4.00 -26.14
CA GLU A 137 4.64 2.60 -25.73
C GLU A 137 5.50 2.46 -24.47
N ARG A 138 5.01 1.67 -23.52
CA ARG A 138 5.74 1.33 -22.30
C ARG A 138 5.95 -0.17 -22.21
N VAL A 139 7.14 -0.54 -21.74
CA VAL A 139 7.50 -1.93 -21.47
C VAL A 139 8.08 -2.04 -20.07
N ALA A 140 7.56 -2.99 -19.29
CA ALA A 140 8.19 -3.41 -18.04
C ALA A 140 9.32 -4.39 -18.36
N LEU A 141 10.52 -4.06 -17.90
CA LEU A 141 11.68 -4.92 -17.91
C LEU A 141 11.66 -5.77 -16.63
N THR A 142 11.44 -7.07 -16.79
CA THR A 142 11.57 -8.04 -15.69
C THR A 142 13.05 -8.24 -15.36
N ASP A 143 13.38 -8.34 -14.07
CA ASP A 143 14.71 -8.70 -13.54
C ASP A 143 15.34 -9.86 -14.34
N PRO A 144 16.64 -9.79 -14.74
CA PRO A 144 17.31 -10.88 -15.46
C PRO A 144 17.16 -12.26 -14.81
N ALA A 145 16.99 -12.35 -13.49
CA ALA A 145 16.81 -13.61 -12.75
C ALA A 145 15.46 -14.30 -13.00
N HIS A 146 14.45 -13.58 -13.52
CA HIS A 146 13.10 -14.09 -13.77
C HIS A 146 12.71 -14.15 -15.26
N ARG A 147 13.68 -13.96 -16.16
CA ARG A 147 13.55 -14.07 -17.63
C ARG A 147 12.86 -15.36 -18.11
N ALA A 148 12.93 -16.44 -17.32
CA ALA A 148 12.45 -17.77 -17.72
C ALA A 148 10.95 -18.04 -17.49
N LYS A 149 10.15 -17.10 -16.94
CA LYS A 149 8.75 -17.43 -16.53
C LYS A 149 7.62 -16.52 -17.03
N GLN A 150 7.88 -15.56 -17.93
CA GLN A 150 6.83 -14.75 -18.53
C GLN A 150 6.90 -14.77 -20.07
N PRO A 151 6.00 -15.52 -20.74
CA PRO A 151 5.82 -15.38 -22.18
C PRO A 151 5.06 -14.07 -22.44
N GLY A 152 5.70 -13.13 -23.13
CA GLY A 152 5.11 -11.87 -23.55
C GLY A 152 5.45 -10.69 -22.63
N GLN A 153 6.53 -9.97 -22.96
CA GLN A 153 6.63 -8.56 -22.58
C GLN A 153 5.49 -7.83 -23.28
N ALA A 154 4.37 -7.65 -22.60
CA ALA A 154 3.24 -6.92 -23.15
C ALA A 154 3.64 -5.45 -23.27
N VAL A 155 3.81 -5.00 -24.52
CA VAL A 155 3.92 -3.58 -24.82
C VAL A 155 2.57 -2.97 -24.49
N GLU A 156 2.53 -2.13 -23.46
CA GLU A 156 1.32 -1.42 -23.05
C GLU A 156 1.32 -0.04 -23.70
N MET A 157 0.27 0.27 -24.46
CA MET A 157 0.07 1.63 -24.94
C MET A 157 -0.36 2.52 -23.79
N VAL A 158 0.39 3.60 -23.60
CA VAL A 158 0.18 4.54 -22.51
C VAL A 158 -0.80 5.63 -22.93
N LEU A 159 -1.82 5.89 -22.11
CA LEU A 159 -2.75 6.98 -22.35
C LEU A 159 -2.02 8.34 -22.28
N ALA A 160 -2.50 9.31 -23.06
CA ALA A 160 -1.93 10.67 -23.05
C ALA A 160 -2.04 11.39 -21.68
N SER A 161 -2.91 10.89 -20.79
CA SER A 161 -3.07 11.37 -19.41
C SER A 161 -2.11 10.73 -18.41
N ASP A 162 -1.23 9.80 -18.84
CA ASP A 162 -0.28 9.17 -17.93
C ASP A 162 0.72 10.20 -17.40
N ARG A 163 0.86 10.21 -16.08
CA ARG A 163 1.70 11.16 -15.35
C ARG A 163 3.17 11.06 -15.75
N MET A 164 3.65 9.86 -16.10
CA MET A 164 5.04 9.65 -16.54
C MET A 164 5.28 10.21 -17.94
N LEU A 165 4.31 10.06 -18.85
CA LEU A 165 4.40 10.68 -20.18
C LEU A 165 4.44 12.21 -20.08
N GLN A 166 3.63 12.82 -19.22
CA GLN A 166 3.59 14.29 -19.08
C GLN A 166 4.81 14.87 -18.37
N THR A 167 5.40 14.13 -17.43
CA THR A 167 6.49 14.63 -16.59
C THR A 167 7.87 14.33 -17.20
N ALA A 168 8.06 13.13 -17.76
CA ALA A 168 9.38 12.67 -18.18
C ALA A 168 9.68 12.89 -19.68
N CYS A 169 8.65 12.98 -20.53
CA CYS A 169 8.79 13.23 -21.98
C CYS A 169 8.70 14.71 -22.37
N ARG A 170 8.78 15.63 -21.40
CA ARG A 170 8.74 17.08 -21.64
C ARG A 170 10.14 17.68 -21.78
#